data_AF-A0AAW2R2G0-F1
#
_entry.id   AF-A0AAW2R2G0-F1
#
_cell.length_a   1.000
_cell.length_b   1.000
_cell.length_c   1.000
_cell.angle_alpha   90.00
_cell.angle_beta   90.00
_cell.angle_gamma   90.00
#
_symmetry.space_group_name_H-M   'P 1'
#
loop_
_entity.id
_entity.type
_entity.pdbx_description
1 polymer ?
#
loop_
_entity_poly.entity_id
_entity_poly.type
_entity_poly.pdbx_seq_one_letter_code
_entity_poly.pdbx_strand_id
1 'polypeptide(L)'
;MDAFLFSASRAFCSPLGLFIQIQGFCICLLLALGWALASYVRSKEIRRLKESTKSGNEFAFLCYDINDLEHSNQVNLPRVSVVMPLKGFGEHNLHNWRSQITSLYGGPLEFLFVVESTEDPAYHAVTRLLKEFEDHVEAKIVVAGLSTTCSQKIHNQLVGVEKMHKDTKYVLFLDDDVRLHPGSIGALTAEMEKNPDIFIQTGYPLDLPSGSLGSYCIYEYHMPCSMGFATGGKTFFLWGGCMMMHADDFRTDRHGVVSGLRDGGYSDDMTLAAIAGAHKRLITSPPVAVFPHPLASDLSFGRYWNYLRKQTFVLESYTTRVNWIMNRALFSTHCYLSWGFVAPYVMSGIHVTAALRLYFKGYSFGAAALPCTGLLLAGSLATCTVIELLSMWNLTRIEVQLCNLLSPEAPPLSLASYNWCLVFIAMLVDNFLYPISAMRSHFSQSINWSGIRYHLKDGKINKIERSKEKGPKFTDLGGKHLYGKKGAPNNGSFLRYLSRSFVHWRQPKKYDV
;
A
#
# COMPACT_ATOMS: atom_id res chain seq x y z
N MET A 1 34.43 2.16 -31.17
CA MET A 1 33.56 2.66 -30.07
C MET A 1 32.83 3.94 -30.47
N ASP A 2 33.53 5.01 -30.84
CA ASP A 2 32.87 6.30 -31.18
C ASP A 2 31.94 6.21 -32.40
N ALA A 3 32.33 5.49 -33.45
CA ALA A 3 31.48 5.26 -34.63
C ALA A 3 30.14 4.58 -34.26
N PHE A 4 30.18 3.60 -33.36
CA PHE A 4 28.97 2.92 -32.85
C PHE A 4 28.10 3.90 -32.05
N LEU A 5 28.69 4.68 -31.15
CA LEU A 5 27.97 5.66 -30.33
C LEU A 5 27.26 6.72 -31.18
N PHE A 6 27.93 7.27 -32.19
CA PHE A 6 27.33 8.24 -33.11
C PHE A 6 26.27 7.60 -34.02
N SER A 7 26.49 6.36 -34.47
CA SER A 7 25.48 5.61 -35.23
C SER A 7 24.24 5.33 -34.40
N ALA A 8 24.39 4.93 -33.13
CA ALA A 8 23.28 4.68 -32.21
C ALA A 8 22.50 5.96 -31.92
N SER A 9 23.20 7.06 -31.59
CA SER A 9 22.59 8.38 -31.42
C SER A 9 21.82 8.81 -32.69
N ARG A 10 22.35 8.50 -33.88
CA ARG A 10 21.65 8.75 -35.15
C ARG A 10 20.39 7.93 -35.32
N ALA A 11 20.46 6.63 -35.04
CA ALA A 11 19.33 5.72 -35.13
C ALA A 11 18.20 6.14 -34.18
N PHE A 12 18.53 6.67 -33.00
CA PHE A 12 17.56 7.18 -32.04
C PHE A 12 16.87 8.48 -32.45
N CYS A 13 17.41 9.21 -33.43
CA CYS A 13 16.75 10.34 -34.07
C CYS A 13 15.90 9.93 -35.31
N SER A 14 15.80 8.63 -35.62
CA SER A 14 14.90 8.13 -36.67
C SER A 14 13.42 8.28 -36.26
N PRO A 15 12.46 8.19 -37.19
CA PRO A 15 11.03 8.26 -36.84
C PRO A 15 10.61 7.28 -35.74
N LEU A 16 11.14 6.06 -35.74
CA LEU A 16 10.88 5.07 -34.69
C LEU A 16 11.50 5.49 -33.34
N GLY A 17 12.72 6.02 -33.35
CA GLY A 17 13.37 6.51 -32.14
C GLY A 17 12.69 7.74 -31.54
N LEU A 18 12.20 8.65 -32.40
CA LEU A 18 11.39 9.78 -31.98
C LEU A 18 10.07 9.33 -31.36
N PHE A 19 9.40 8.34 -31.96
CA PHE A 19 8.17 7.77 -31.42
C PHE A 19 8.37 7.22 -30.00
N ILE A 20 9.42 6.43 -29.77
CA ILE A 20 9.71 5.87 -28.44
C ILE A 20 9.98 6.97 -27.41
N GLN A 21 10.75 8.00 -27.78
CA GLN A 21 11.07 9.10 -26.87
C GLN A 21 9.82 9.96 -26.54
N ILE A 22 9.01 10.29 -27.55
CA ILE A 22 7.75 11.03 -27.36
C ILE A 22 6.79 10.23 -26.47
N GLN A 23 6.69 8.91 -26.69
CA GLN A 23 5.92 8.04 -25.81
C GLN A 23 6.40 8.15 -24.35
N GLY A 24 7.71 8.12 -24.12
CA GLY A 24 8.30 8.36 -22.81
C GLY A 24 7.85 9.67 -22.18
N PHE A 25 7.89 10.77 -22.94
CA PHE A 25 7.45 12.09 -22.47
C PHE A 25 5.97 12.07 -22.09
N CYS A 26 5.14 11.45 -22.92
CA CYS A 26 3.72 11.28 -22.64
C CYS A 26 3.47 10.47 -21.37
N ILE A 27 4.23 9.39 -21.13
CA ILE A 27 4.11 8.59 -19.91
C ILE A 27 4.43 9.45 -18.67
N CYS A 28 5.58 10.14 -18.66
CA CYS A 28 5.98 11.04 -17.57
C CYS A 28 4.91 12.10 -17.28
N LEU A 29 4.38 12.75 -18.32
CA LEU A 29 3.39 13.82 -18.18
C LEU A 29 2.02 13.30 -17.73
N LEU A 30 1.62 12.10 -18.16
CA LEU A 30 0.38 11.47 -17.71
C LEU A 30 0.46 11.07 -16.23
N LEU A 31 1.59 10.50 -15.80
CA LEU A 31 1.85 10.22 -14.38
C LEU A 31 1.83 11.52 -13.55
N ALA A 32 2.53 12.56 -14.03
CA ALA A 32 2.53 13.86 -13.39
C ALA A 32 1.11 14.45 -13.24
N LEU A 33 0.30 14.38 -14.29
CA LEU A 33 -1.09 14.84 -14.25
C LEU A 33 -1.92 14.03 -13.24
N GLY A 34 -1.81 12.71 -13.25
CA GLY A 34 -2.55 11.84 -12.35
C GLY A 34 -2.22 12.10 -10.88
N TRP A 35 -0.94 12.26 -10.52
CA TRP A 35 -0.55 12.64 -9.15
C TRP A 35 -0.98 14.06 -8.78
N ALA A 36 -1.01 15.00 -9.73
CA ALA A 36 -1.51 16.34 -9.47
C ALA A 36 -3.01 16.31 -9.12
N LEU A 37 -3.81 15.55 -9.88
CA LEU A 37 -5.24 15.35 -9.62
C LEU A 37 -5.48 14.61 -8.29
N ALA A 38 -4.72 13.55 -8.01
CA ALA A 38 -4.75 12.87 -6.73
C ALA A 38 -4.45 13.83 -5.56
N SER A 39 -3.45 14.71 -5.73
CA SER A 39 -3.10 15.71 -4.71
C SER A 39 -4.22 16.71 -4.50
N TYR A 40 -4.96 17.09 -5.55
CA TYR A 40 -6.10 17.99 -5.46
C TYR A 40 -7.23 17.37 -4.63
N VAL A 41 -7.55 16.09 -4.86
CA VAL A 41 -8.58 15.37 -4.08
C VAL A 41 -8.22 15.35 -2.60
N ARG A 42 -6.98 14.96 -2.25
CA ARG A 42 -6.53 14.91 -0.85
C ARG A 42 -6.39 16.31 -0.23
N SER A 43 -5.97 17.31 -1.01
CA SER A 43 -5.91 18.72 -0.56
C SER A 43 -7.29 19.28 -0.22
N LYS A 44 -8.32 18.91 -1.00
CA LYS A 44 -9.71 19.28 -0.70
C LYS A 44 -10.15 18.72 0.65
N GLU A 45 -9.77 17.49 0.96
CA GLU A 45 -10.06 16.85 2.25
C GLU A 45 -9.32 17.54 3.41
N ILE A 46 -8.03 17.84 3.24
CA ILE A 46 -7.27 18.63 4.22
C ILE A 46 -7.94 19.97 4.51
N ARG A 47 -8.44 20.65 3.47
CA ARG A 47 -9.14 21.92 3.63
C ARG A 47 -10.42 21.74 4.44
N ARG A 48 -11.21 20.71 4.16
CA ARG A 48 -12.43 20.39 4.93
C ARG A 48 -12.15 20.12 6.40
N LEU A 49 -11.12 19.32 6.70
CA LEU A 49 -10.69 19.06 8.08
C LEU A 49 -10.32 20.36 8.79
N LYS A 50 -9.50 21.21 8.15
CA LYS A 50 -9.09 22.50 8.72
C LYS A 50 -10.25 23.48 8.89
N GLU A 51 -11.19 23.52 7.97
CA GLU A 51 -12.40 24.35 8.07
C GLU A 51 -13.27 23.90 9.25
N SER A 52 -13.48 22.59 9.40
CA SER A 52 -14.22 22.00 10.53
C SER A 52 -13.56 22.34 11.88
N THR A 53 -12.23 22.22 11.99
CA THR A 53 -11.49 22.64 13.18
C THR A 53 -11.64 24.14 13.46
N LYS A 54 -11.57 24.99 12.42
CA LYS A 54 -11.77 26.44 12.58
C LYS A 54 -13.18 26.82 13.01
N SER A 55 -14.19 26.02 12.64
CA SER A 55 -15.57 26.20 13.12
C SER A 55 -15.81 25.67 14.54
N GLY A 56 -14.78 25.18 15.23
CA GLY A 56 -14.86 24.74 16.63
C GLY A 56 -14.91 23.22 16.84
N ASN A 57 -14.81 22.40 15.79
CA ASN A 57 -14.74 20.94 15.91
C ASN A 57 -13.28 20.48 16.10
N GLU A 58 -12.82 20.38 17.34
CA GLU A 58 -11.49 19.84 17.68
C GLU A 58 -11.32 18.36 17.28
N PHE A 59 -12.42 17.63 17.06
CA PHE A 59 -12.47 16.23 16.66
C PHE A 59 -12.69 16.03 15.16
N ALA A 60 -12.37 17.03 14.33
CA ALA A 60 -12.50 16.95 12.87
C ALA A 60 -11.81 15.72 12.24
N PHE A 61 -10.77 15.19 12.90
CA PHE A 61 -10.05 13.98 12.49
C PHE A 61 -10.84 12.67 12.72
N LEU A 62 -11.95 12.71 13.45
CA LEU A 62 -12.88 11.60 13.69
C LEU A 62 -14.14 11.73 12.84
N CYS A 63 -14.78 12.90 12.86
CA CYS A 63 -16.02 13.18 12.15
C CYS A 63 -16.11 14.64 11.73
N TYR A 64 -16.91 14.91 10.70
CA TYR A 64 -17.11 16.28 10.20
C TYR A 64 -18.08 17.08 11.07
N ASP A 65 -19.18 16.45 11.51
CA ASP A 65 -20.14 17.03 12.43
C ASP A 65 -19.84 16.53 13.85
N ILE A 66 -19.54 17.44 14.78
CA ILE A 66 -19.25 17.08 16.17
C ILE A 66 -20.46 16.45 16.86
N ASN A 67 -21.69 16.76 16.41
CA ASN A 67 -22.91 16.17 16.94
C ASN A 67 -22.98 14.67 16.64
N ASP A 68 -22.27 14.18 15.61
CA ASP A 68 -22.18 12.74 15.36
C ASP A 68 -21.62 12.00 16.57
N LEU A 69 -20.77 12.64 17.40
CA LEU A 69 -20.20 12.04 18.61
C LEU A 69 -21.17 11.99 19.80
N GLU A 70 -22.37 12.56 19.69
CA GLU A 70 -23.39 12.44 20.72
C GLU A 70 -23.77 10.98 20.96
N HIS A 71 -24.04 10.64 22.22
CA HIS A 71 -24.40 9.27 22.60
C HIS A 71 -25.59 8.73 21.81
N SER A 72 -26.60 9.56 21.55
CA SER A 72 -27.78 9.27 20.72
C SER A 72 -27.44 8.77 19.32
N ASN A 73 -26.36 9.27 18.72
CA ASN A 73 -25.89 8.85 17.41
C ASN A 73 -24.99 7.61 17.53
N GLN A 74 -24.07 7.61 18.50
CA GLN A 74 -23.11 6.52 18.68
C GLN A 74 -23.76 5.18 19.02
N VAL A 75 -24.86 5.16 19.79
CA VAL A 75 -25.57 3.90 20.13
C VAL A 75 -26.22 3.21 18.94
N ASN A 76 -26.46 3.96 17.85
CA ASN A 76 -27.06 3.43 16.62
C ASN A 76 -26.01 2.94 15.62
N LEU A 77 -24.72 3.12 15.93
CA LEU A 77 -23.64 2.68 15.06
C LEU A 77 -23.60 1.14 14.97
N PRO A 78 -23.40 0.59 13.76
CA PRO A 78 -23.42 -0.85 13.57
C PRO A 78 -22.19 -1.53 14.17
N ARG A 79 -22.32 -2.82 14.49
CA ARG A 79 -21.16 -3.61 14.90
C ARG A 79 -20.22 -3.86 13.72
N VAL A 80 -18.92 -3.67 13.96
CA VAL A 80 -17.84 -4.00 13.03
C VAL A 80 -16.93 -5.07 13.61
N SER A 81 -16.67 -6.13 12.84
CA SER A 81 -15.65 -7.13 13.17
C SER A 81 -14.39 -6.87 12.37
N VAL A 82 -13.27 -6.73 13.07
CA VAL A 82 -11.96 -6.50 12.46
C VAL A 82 -11.20 -7.82 12.40
N VAL A 83 -10.98 -8.35 11.20
CA VAL A 83 -10.27 -9.61 10.96
C VAL A 83 -8.85 -9.31 10.48
N MET A 84 -7.87 -9.70 11.29
CA MET A 84 -6.44 -9.47 11.04
C MET A 84 -5.74 -10.81 10.81
N PRO A 85 -5.53 -11.23 9.54
CA PRO A 85 -4.73 -12.41 9.23
C PRO A 85 -3.24 -12.14 9.52
N LEU A 86 -2.66 -12.87 10.46
CA LEU A 86 -1.28 -12.67 10.88
C LEU A 86 -0.36 -13.80 10.42
N LYS A 87 0.91 -13.45 10.17
CA LYS A 87 1.98 -14.42 9.92
C LYS A 87 3.34 -13.86 10.35
N GLY A 88 3.95 -14.46 11.37
CA GLY A 88 5.25 -14.03 11.88
C GLY A 88 5.17 -12.75 12.73
N PHE A 89 6.33 -12.12 12.97
CA PHE A 89 6.40 -10.91 13.81
C PHE A 89 7.46 -9.95 13.27
N GLY A 90 7.02 -8.79 12.79
CA GLY A 90 7.88 -7.71 12.27
C GLY A 90 8.23 -6.64 13.30
N GLU A 91 9.15 -5.75 12.93
CA GLU A 91 9.64 -4.65 13.78
C GLU A 91 8.53 -3.67 14.21
N HIS A 92 7.56 -3.41 13.33
CA HIS A 92 6.51 -2.40 13.56
C HIS A 92 5.16 -3.00 13.98
N ASN A 93 5.00 -4.33 13.94
CA ASN A 93 3.72 -5.02 14.17
C ASN A 93 3.06 -4.63 15.49
N LEU A 94 3.79 -4.60 16.60
CA LEU A 94 3.19 -4.27 17.91
C LEU A 94 2.62 -2.84 17.95
N HIS A 95 3.30 -1.88 17.31
CA HIS A 95 2.81 -0.51 17.23
C HIS A 95 1.58 -0.41 16.34
N ASN A 96 1.60 -1.11 15.20
CA ASN A 96 0.47 -1.17 14.26
C ASN A 96 -0.76 -1.80 14.91
N TRP A 97 -0.61 -2.97 15.55
CA TRP A 97 -1.71 -3.65 16.24
C TRP A 97 -2.31 -2.81 17.37
N ARG A 98 -1.47 -2.07 18.12
CA ARG A 98 -1.95 -1.09 19.09
C ARG A 98 -2.82 -0.02 18.42
N SER A 99 -2.34 0.58 17.33
CA SER A 99 -3.12 1.60 16.59
C SER A 99 -4.46 1.06 16.05
N GLN A 100 -4.51 -0.24 15.72
CA GLN A 100 -5.72 -0.89 15.22
C GLN A 100 -6.75 -1.11 16.33
N ILE A 101 -6.32 -1.62 17.51
CA ILE A 101 -7.24 -1.91 18.62
C ILE A 101 -7.66 -0.68 19.42
N THR A 102 -6.92 0.43 19.34
CA THR A 102 -7.27 1.71 19.99
C THR A 102 -8.02 2.66 19.05
N SER A 103 -8.84 2.14 18.14
CA SER A 103 -9.69 2.96 17.28
C SER A 103 -10.72 3.73 18.11
N LEU A 104 -11.04 4.95 17.69
CA LEU A 104 -12.04 5.83 18.32
C LEU A 104 -13.40 5.75 17.61
N TYR A 105 -13.82 4.54 17.26
CA TYR A 105 -15.16 4.26 16.76
C TYR A 105 -16.10 3.97 17.94
N GLY A 106 -17.22 4.68 18.05
CA GLY A 106 -18.13 4.51 19.20
C GLY A 106 -19.16 3.39 19.08
N GLY A 107 -19.23 2.71 17.93
CA GLY A 107 -20.04 1.50 17.77
C GLY A 107 -19.33 0.25 18.31
N PRO A 108 -20.01 -0.90 18.41
CA PRO A 108 -19.41 -2.13 18.91
C PRO A 108 -18.30 -2.64 17.98
N LEU A 109 -17.12 -2.88 18.54
CA LEU A 109 -15.98 -3.47 17.83
C LEU A 109 -15.64 -4.84 18.41
N GLU A 110 -15.33 -5.80 17.54
CA GLU A 110 -14.55 -6.97 17.95
C GLU A 110 -13.30 -7.11 17.06
N PHE A 111 -12.20 -7.58 17.64
CA PHE A 111 -10.93 -7.78 16.96
C PHE A 111 -10.54 -9.26 16.96
N LEU A 112 -10.39 -9.84 15.77
CA LEU A 112 -9.99 -11.23 15.57
C LEU A 112 -8.60 -11.28 14.97
N PHE A 113 -7.62 -11.59 15.81
CA PHE A 113 -6.25 -11.85 15.37
C PHE A 113 -6.15 -13.30 14.94
N VAL A 114 -6.02 -13.56 13.65
CA VAL A 114 -6.11 -14.91 13.09
C VAL A 114 -4.73 -15.43 12.67
N VAL A 115 -4.27 -16.49 13.34
CA VAL A 115 -3.00 -17.15 13.05
C VAL A 115 -3.22 -18.57 12.53
N GLU A 116 -2.24 -19.13 11.82
CA GLU A 116 -2.34 -20.53 11.37
C GLU A 116 -2.20 -21.54 12.52
N SER A 117 -1.38 -21.22 13.53
CA SER A 117 -1.06 -22.11 14.66
C SER A 117 -0.56 -21.34 15.88
N THR A 118 -0.51 -21.99 17.03
CA THR A 118 0.01 -21.41 18.29
C THR A 118 1.53 -21.22 18.29
N GLU A 119 2.24 -21.89 17.38
CA GLU A 119 3.69 -21.78 17.17
C GLU A 119 4.06 -20.57 16.31
N ASP A 120 3.09 -19.90 15.69
CA ASP A 120 3.36 -18.68 14.93
C ASP A 120 3.88 -17.59 15.87
N PRO A 121 5.00 -16.91 15.56
CA PRO A 121 5.54 -15.84 16.39
C PRO A 121 4.53 -14.73 16.73
N ALA A 122 3.55 -14.49 15.85
CA ALA A 122 2.48 -13.53 16.10
C ALA A 122 1.65 -13.89 17.35
N TYR A 123 1.38 -15.18 17.57
CA TYR A 123 0.49 -15.66 18.64
C TYR A 123 0.92 -15.17 20.01
N HIS A 124 2.20 -15.34 20.35
CA HIS A 124 2.74 -14.92 21.64
C HIS A 124 2.81 -13.39 21.79
N ALA A 125 3.10 -12.68 20.70
CA ALA A 125 3.16 -11.21 20.72
C ALA A 125 1.77 -10.60 20.93
N VAL A 126 0.75 -11.10 20.22
CA VAL A 126 -0.64 -10.69 20.39
C VAL A 126 -1.16 -11.08 21.77
N THR A 127 -0.84 -12.28 22.28
CA THR A 127 -1.26 -12.69 23.62
C THR A 127 -0.80 -11.69 24.69
N ARG A 128 0.44 -11.18 24.57
CA ARG A 128 0.94 -10.13 25.49
C ARG A 128 0.22 -8.80 25.29
N LEU A 129 0.00 -8.40 24.04
CA LEU A 129 -0.72 -7.18 23.72
C LEU A 129 -2.14 -7.21 24.32
N LEU A 130 -2.89 -8.30 24.13
CA LEU A 130 -4.27 -8.41 24.62
C LEU A 130 -4.37 -8.38 26.15
N LYS A 131 -3.36 -8.88 26.87
CA LYS A 131 -3.29 -8.74 28.33
C LYS A 131 -3.14 -7.29 28.79
N GLU A 132 -2.53 -6.42 27.99
CA GLU A 132 -2.39 -4.99 28.32
C GLU A 132 -3.73 -4.23 28.17
N PHE A 133 -4.66 -4.76 27.36
CA PHE A 133 -5.95 -4.16 27.04
C PHE A 133 -7.13 -5.05 27.50
N GLU A 134 -6.86 -5.96 28.44
CA GLU A 134 -7.89 -6.79 29.07
C GLU A 134 -8.95 -5.86 29.69
N ASP A 135 -10.23 -6.21 29.52
CA ASP A 135 -11.41 -5.40 29.90
C ASP A 135 -11.67 -4.10 29.11
N HIS A 136 -10.75 -3.66 28.25
CA HIS A 136 -10.92 -2.42 27.46
C HIS A 136 -11.32 -2.65 26.01
N VAL A 137 -10.95 -3.80 25.44
CA VAL A 137 -11.20 -4.12 24.04
C VAL A 137 -11.74 -5.54 23.91
N GLU A 138 -12.80 -5.73 23.13
CA GLU A 138 -13.28 -7.06 22.73
C GLU A 138 -12.34 -7.63 21.67
N ALA A 139 -11.30 -8.36 22.09
CA ALA A 139 -10.29 -8.92 21.21
C ALA A 139 -9.98 -10.38 21.53
N LYS A 140 -9.80 -11.21 20.50
CA LYS A 140 -9.48 -12.64 20.65
C LYS A 140 -8.50 -13.11 19.58
N ILE A 141 -7.74 -14.14 19.93
CA ILE A 141 -6.87 -14.85 18.98
C ILE A 141 -7.64 -16.06 18.44
N VAL A 142 -7.66 -16.23 17.13
CA VAL A 142 -8.27 -17.38 16.44
C VAL A 142 -7.16 -18.19 15.76
N VAL A 143 -7.11 -19.48 16.05
CA VAL A 143 -6.20 -20.41 15.38
C VAL A 143 -6.96 -21.06 14.21
N ALA A 144 -6.62 -20.67 12.98
CA ALA A 144 -7.30 -21.09 11.76
C ALA A 144 -6.85 -22.45 11.21
N GLY A 145 -5.69 -22.95 11.65
CA GLY A 145 -5.06 -24.12 11.05
C GLY A 145 -4.42 -23.80 9.69
N LEU A 146 -3.97 -24.86 9.01
CA LEU A 146 -3.25 -24.75 7.75
C LEU A 146 -4.21 -24.69 6.57
N SER A 147 -3.95 -23.77 5.64
CA SER A 147 -4.66 -23.73 4.35
C SER A 147 -4.33 -24.94 3.48
N THR A 148 -5.32 -25.41 2.72
CA THR A 148 -5.19 -26.54 1.79
C THR A 148 -5.53 -26.17 0.34
N THR A 149 -6.46 -25.23 0.14
CA THR A 149 -6.96 -24.87 -1.19
C THR A 149 -6.65 -23.43 -1.60
N CYS A 150 -6.35 -22.53 -0.67
CA CYS A 150 -6.06 -21.12 -0.92
C CYS A 150 -4.81 -20.65 -0.16
N SER A 151 -4.44 -19.38 -0.31
CA SER A 151 -3.32 -18.81 0.44
C SER A 151 -3.63 -18.81 1.94
N GLN A 152 -2.58 -18.88 2.78
CA GLN A 152 -2.77 -18.88 4.22
C GLN A 152 -3.44 -17.59 4.71
N LYS A 153 -3.18 -16.44 4.06
CA LYS A 153 -3.86 -15.17 4.35
C LYS A 153 -5.37 -15.31 4.14
N ILE A 154 -5.79 -15.78 2.95
CA ILE A 154 -7.22 -15.97 2.64
C ILE A 154 -7.86 -16.98 3.59
N HIS A 155 -7.19 -18.10 3.88
CA HIS A 155 -7.71 -19.09 4.83
C HIS A 155 -7.95 -18.48 6.21
N ASN A 156 -6.99 -17.70 6.73
CA ASN A 156 -7.13 -16.99 7.99
C ASN A 156 -8.28 -15.96 7.94
N GLN A 157 -8.44 -15.22 6.84
CA GLN A 157 -9.57 -14.29 6.67
C GLN A 157 -10.92 -15.02 6.71
N LEU A 158 -11.07 -16.12 5.97
CA LEU A 158 -12.30 -16.89 5.92
C LEU A 158 -12.66 -17.51 7.28
N VAL A 159 -11.68 -18.05 8.01
CA VAL A 159 -11.93 -18.56 9.37
C VAL A 159 -12.25 -17.41 10.34
N GLY A 160 -11.62 -16.24 10.19
CA GLY A 160 -11.97 -15.06 10.97
C GLY A 160 -13.42 -14.65 10.79
N VAL A 161 -13.89 -14.62 9.54
CA VAL A 161 -15.29 -14.35 9.19
C VAL A 161 -16.23 -15.41 9.76
N GLU A 162 -15.87 -16.70 9.72
CA GLU A 162 -16.68 -17.76 10.33
C GLU A 162 -16.80 -17.62 11.87
N LYS A 163 -15.85 -16.94 12.51
CA LYS A 163 -15.80 -16.71 13.97
C LYS A 163 -16.23 -15.33 14.40
N MET A 164 -16.65 -14.49 13.47
CA MET A 164 -17.13 -13.15 13.76
C MET A 164 -18.46 -13.20 14.51
N HIS A 165 -18.76 -12.14 15.26
CA HIS A 165 -19.99 -11.99 16.01
C HIS A 165 -21.21 -12.08 15.08
N LYS A 166 -22.27 -12.73 15.56
CA LYS A 166 -23.50 -12.94 14.77
C LYS A 166 -24.18 -11.64 14.36
N ASP A 167 -24.06 -10.60 15.19
CA ASP A 167 -24.69 -9.29 14.97
C ASP A 167 -23.79 -8.33 14.18
N THR A 168 -22.63 -8.79 13.70
CA THR A 168 -21.75 -7.98 12.85
C THR A 168 -22.46 -7.60 11.56
N LYS A 169 -22.46 -6.30 11.25
CA LYS A 169 -22.99 -5.75 9.98
C LYS A 169 -21.87 -5.64 8.95
N TYR A 170 -20.69 -5.15 9.37
CA TYR A 170 -19.53 -4.99 8.50
C TYR A 170 -18.32 -5.76 9.02
N VAL A 171 -17.59 -6.36 8.10
CA VAL A 171 -16.28 -6.95 8.37
C VAL A 171 -15.20 -6.07 7.75
N LEU A 172 -14.15 -5.78 8.52
CA LEU A 172 -12.98 -5.04 8.10
C LEU A 172 -11.75 -5.96 8.12
N PHE A 173 -11.15 -6.20 6.97
CA PHE A 173 -9.87 -6.89 6.86
C PHE A 173 -8.73 -5.88 6.91
N LEU A 174 -7.71 -6.17 7.71
CA LEU A 174 -6.51 -5.35 7.82
C LEU A 174 -5.25 -6.20 7.75
N ASP A 175 -4.26 -5.74 7.00
CA ASP A 175 -2.92 -6.31 7.09
C ASP A 175 -2.25 -5.96 8.44
N ASP A 176 -1.24 -6.74 8.81
CA ASP A 176 -0.57 -6.62 10.10
C ASP A 176 0.52 -5.53 10.14
N ASP A 177 0.85 -4.95 8.98
CA ASP A 177 1.89 -3.96 8.77
C ASP A 177 1.38 -2.52 8.59
N VAL A 178 0.06 -2.29 8.68
CA VAL A 178 -0.55 -0.97 8.47
C VAL A 178 -0.90 -0.25 9.78
N ARG A 179 -0.58 1.05 9.84
CA ARG A 179 -0.96 1.90 10.98
C ARG A 179 -2.28 2.62 10.70
N LEU A 180 -3.33 2.29 11.45
CA LEU A 180 -4.63 2.96 11.33
C LEU A 180 -4.61 4.34 11.96
N HIS A 181 -5.48 5.22 11.45
CA HIS A 181 -5.83 6.47 12.11
C HIS A 181 -6.96 6.21 13.13
N PRO A 182 -7.06 6.98 14.23
CA PRO A 182 -8.09 6.79 15.25
C PRO A 182 -9.52 6.68 14.69
N GLY A 183 -9.87 7.56 13.73
CA GLY A 183 -11.19 7.62 13.11
C GLY A 183 -11.40 6.70 11.89
N SER A 184 -10.42 5.87 11.50
CA SER A 184 -10.49 5.13 10.24
C SER A 184 -11.69 4.19 10.13
N ILE A 185 -12.01 3.43 11.18
CA ILE A 185 -13.16 2.52 11.18
C ILE A 185 -14.46 3.31 11.08
N GLY A 186 -14.57 4.43 11.80
CA GLY A 186 -15.73 5.31 11.75
C GLY A 186 -15.93 5.92 10.36
N ALA A 187 -14.86 6.41 9.73
CA ALA A 187 -14.93 7.00 8.39
C ALA A 187 -15.37 5.99 7.32
N LEU A 188 -14.84 4.76 7.35
CA LEU A 188 -15.28 3.69 6.46
C LEU A 188 -16.76 3.35 6.74
N THR A 189 -17.11 3.12 8.00
CA THR A 189 -18.48 2.74 8.36
C THR A 189 -19.50 3.81 7.97
N ALA A 190 -19.19 5.09 8.16
CA ALA A 190 -20.06 6.20 7.77
C ALA A 190 -20.34 6.22 6.26
N GLU A 191 -19.34 5.94 5.43
CA GLU A 191 -19.53 5.88 3.98
C GLU A 191 -20.31 4.62 3.55
N MET A 192 -20.11 3.47 4.21
CA MET A 192 -20.96 2.28 4.00
C MET A 192 -22.43 2.53 4.37
N GLU A 193 -22.70 3.19 5.51
CA GLU A 193 -24.06 3.53 5.92
C GLU A 193 -24.72 4.52 4.96
N LYS A 194 -23.97 5.52 4.49
CA LYS A 194 -24.45 6.52 3.54
C LYS A 194 -24.76 5.93 2.17
N ASN A 195 -24.02 4.91 1.74
CA ASN A 195 -24.23 4.23 0.47
C ASN A 195 -24.13 2.70 0.63
N PRO A 196 -25.25 2.02 0.95
CA PRO A 196 -25.30 0.57 1.10
C PRO A 196 -25.04 -0.24 -0.20
N ASP A 197 -24.95 0.41 -1.36
CA ASP A 197 -24.58 -0.25 -2.63
C ASP A 197 -23.06 -0.48 -2.74
N ILE A 198 -22.26 0.13 -1.85
CA ILE A 198 -20.83 -0.11 -1.79
C ILE A 198 -20.60 -1.57 -1.41
N PHE A 199 -19.95 -2.31 -2.31
CA PHE A 199 -19.61 -3.70 -2.09
C PHE A 199 -18.32 -3.84 -1.29
N ILE A 200 -17.33 -2.99 -1.59
CA ILE A 200 -16.05 -2.97 -0.88
C ILE A 200 -15.58 -1.53 -0.72
N GLN A 201 -15.19 -1.15 0.48
CA GLN A 201 -14.32 0.00 0.69
C GLN A 201 -12.90 -0.42 0.94
N THR A 202 -11.96 0.35 0.42
CA THR A 202 -10.54 0.07 0.57
C THR A 202 -9.77 1.33 0.91
N GLY A 203 -8.56 1.15 1.41
CA GLY A 203 -7.60 2.23 1.56
C GLY A 203 -6.33 1.98 0.77
N TYR A 204 -5.27 2.67 1.16
CA TYR A 204 -4.00 2.62 0.45
C TYR A 204 -2.81 2.87 1.39
N PRO A 205 -1.68 2.14 1.25
CA PRO A 205 -0.50 2.36 2.07
C PRO A 205 0.29 3.58 1.57
N LEU A 206 0.55 4.54 2.45
CA LEU A 206 1.58 5.56 2.27
C LEU A 206 2.93 4.98 2.69
N ASP A 207 3.67 4.48 1.71
CA ASP A 207 5.01 3.95 1.94
C ASP A 207 5.98 5.04 2.40
N LEU A 208 6.70 4.74 3.48
CA LEU A 208 7.75 5.59 4.04
C LEU A 208 9.11 4.90 3.85
N PRO A 209 9.79 5.07 2.69
CA PRO A 209 11.07 4.45 2.42
C PRO A 209 12.15 4.98 3.37
N SER A 210 13.03 4.07 3.79
CA SER A 210 14.18 4.39 4.62
C SER A 210 15.45 3.74 4.06
N GLY A 211 16.49 4.56 3.83
CA GLY A 211 17.90 4.17 3.67
C GLY A 211 18.35 3.34 2.45
N SER A 212 17.55 2.39 1.96
CA SER A 212 17.96 1.41 0.94
C SER A 212 17.25 1.60 -0.40
N LEU A 213 17.94 1.32 -1.51
CA LEU A 213 17.32 1.38 -2.84
C LEU A 213 16.09 0.46 -2.95
N GLY A 214 16.11 -0.70 -2.27
CA GLY A 214 14.97 -1.63 -2.24
C GLY A 214 13.72 -1.03 -1.61
N SER A 215 13.84 -0.22 -0.54
CA SER A 215 12.68 0.46 0.04
C SER A 215 12.11 1.53 -0.89
N TYR A 216 12.99 2.28 -1.58
CA TYR A 216 12.55 3.23 -2.61
C TYR A 216 11.87 2.51 -3.79
N CYS A 217 12.35 1.35 -4.23
CA CYS A 217 11.69 0.61 -5.31
C CYS A 217 10.27 0.14 -4.93
N ILE A 218 10.04 -0.22 -3.66
CA ILE A 218 8.68 -0.56 -3.18
C ILE A 218 7.78 0.68 -3.20
N TYR A 219 8.28 1.79 -2.66
CA TYR A 219 7.59 3.08 -2.71
C TYR A 219 7.22 3.46 -4.16
N GLU A 220 8.18 3.38 -5.09
CA GLU A 220 7.95 3.69 -6.50
C GLU A 220 6.95 2.75 -7.17
N TYR A 221 6.99 1.46 -6.87
CA TYR A 221 6.01 0.49 -7.39
C TYR A 221 4.57 0.90 -7.00
N HIS A 222 4.39 1.35 -5.77
CA HIS A 222 3.09 1.76 -5.27
C HIS A 222 2.66 3.13 -5.79
N MET A 223 3.57 4.09 -5.96
CA MET A 223 3.20 5.48 -6.32
C MET A 223 2.24 5.63 -7.51
N PRO A 224 2.39 4.94 -8.65
CA PRO A 224 1.40 5.00 -9.72
C PRO A 224 0.02 4.47 -9.30
N CYS A 225 -0.04 3.45 -8.45
CA CYS A 225 -1.29 2.90 -7.94
C CYS A 225 -2.05 3.90 -7.06
N SER A 226 -1.34 4.78 -6.32
CA SER A 226 -1.95 5.81 -5.46
C SER A 226 -2.99 6.67 -6.18
N MET A 227 -2.81 6.93 -7.48
CA MET A 227 -3.74 7.70 -8.32
C MET A 227 -5.13 7.05 -8.35
N GLY A 228 -5.19 5.72 -8.39
CA GLY A 228 -6.42 4.94 -8.40
C GLY A 228 -7.15 4.96 -7.05
N PHE A 229 -6.46 5.18 -5.94
CA PHE A 229 -7.04 5.25 -4.60
C PHE A 229 -7.35 6.68 -4.15
N ALA A 230 -6.82 7.69 -4.86
CA ALA A 230 -7.03 9.10 -4.60
C ALA A 230 -8.11 9.73 -5.50
N THR A 231 -9.13 8.95 -5.90
CA THR A 231 -10.27 9.45 -6.69
C THR A 231 -11.33 10.14 -5.85
N GLY A 232 -11.30 9.94 -4.53
CA GLY A 232 -12.27 10.49 -3.58
C GLY A 232 -13.64 9.83 -3.66
N GLY A 233 -13.67 8.55 -4.03
CA GLY A 233 -14.89 7.77 -4.22
C GLY A 233 -14.64 6.50 -5.00
N LYS A 234 -15.40 6.30 -6.08
CA LYS A 234 -15.34 5.07 -6.91
C LYS A 234 -13.93 4.80 -7.43
N THR A 235 -13.53 3.54 -7.36
CA THR A 235 -12.27 3.04 -7.91
C THR A 235 -12.46 1.65 -8.53
N PHE A 236 -11.46 1.22 -9.30
CA PHE A 236 -11.33 -0.15 -9.79
C PHE A 236 -10.19 -0.90 -9.10
N PHE A 237 -9.38 -0.18 -8.31
CA PHE A 237 -8.27 -0.75 -7.57
C PHE A 237 -8.76 -1.22 -6.21
N LEU A 238 -8.19 -2.33 -5.75
CA LEU A 238 -8.42 -2.86 -4.43
C LEU A 238 -7.06 -3.20 -3.82
N TRP A 239 -6.89 -2.87 -2.55
CA TRP A 239 -5.69 -3.23 -1.82
C TRP A 239 -6.06 -4.11 -0.63
N GLY A 240 -5.47 -5.30 -0.58
CA GLY A 240 -5.78 -6.32 0.42
C GLY A 240 -5.41 -5.96 1.86
N GLY A 241 -4.75 -4.82 2.10
CA GLY A 241 -4.35 -4.38 3.43
C GLY A 241 -5.38 -3.56 4.20
N CYS A 242 -6.45 -3.12 3.53
CA CYS A 242 -7.61 -2.53 4.18
C CYS A 242 -8.84 -2.72 3.29
N MET A 243 -9.78 -3.56 3.72
CA MET A 243 -11.02 -3.85 2.98
C MET A 243 -12.22 -3.96 3.93
N MET A 244 -13.18 -3.05 3.84
CA MET A 244 -14.46 -3.13 4.56
C MET A 244 -15.56 -3.65 3.62
N MET A 245 -16.33 -4.63 4.09
CA MET A 245 -17.37 -5.32 3.32
C MET A 245 -18.58 -5.63 4.21
N HIS A 246 -19.73 -5.92 3.60
CA HIS A 246 -20.89 -6.43 4.33
C HIS A 246 -20.62 -7.84 4.85
N ALA A 247 -20.92 -8.09 6.13
CA ALA A 247 -20.78 -9.41 6.73
C ALA A 247 -21.69 -10.46 6.04
N ASP A 248 -22.87 -10.05 5.59
CA ASP A 248 -23.82 -10.93 4.90
C ASP A 248 -23.34 -11.40 3.53
N ASP A 249 -22.46 -10.65 2.86
CA ASP A 249 -21.87 -11.09 1.60
C ASP A 249 -21.03 -12.35 1.80
N PHE A 250 -20.42 -12.52 2.98
CA PHE A 250 -19.73 -13.75 3.34
C PHE A 250 -20.68 -14.84 3.86
N ARG A 251 -21.64 -14.49 4.74
CA ARG A 251 -22.57 -15.47 5.32
C ARG A 251 -23.41 -16.18 4.26
N THR A 252 -23.76 -15.46 3.20
CA THR A 252 -24.60 -15.98 2.10
C THR A 252 -23.80 -16.43 0.87
N ASP A 253 -22.45 -16.38 0.94
CA ASP A 253 -21.56 -16.56 -0.22
C ASP A 253 -22.02 -15.72 -1.42
N ARG A 254 -22.41 -14.48 -1.16
CA ARG A 254 -22.99 -13.60 -2.18
C ARG A 254 -21.96 -13.38 -3.28
N HIS A 255 -22.40 -13.52 -4.53
CA HIS A 255 -21.51 -13.41 -5.69
C HIS A 255 -20.34 -14.41 -5.72
N GLY A 256 -20.37 -15.45 -4.87
CA GLY A 256 -19.28 -16.40 -4.73
C GLY A 256 -18.05 -15.82 -4.04
N VAL A 257 -18.20 -14.87 -3.11
CA VAL A 257 -17.08 -14.29 -2.35
C VAL A 257 -16.30 -15.36 -1.59
N VAL A 258 -16.97 -16.20 -0.82
CA VAL A 258 -16.34 -17.27 -0.03
C VAL A 258 -15.84 -18.37 -0.94
N SER A 259 -16.69 -18.84 -1.87
CA SER A 259 -16.32 -19.92 -2.79
C SER A 259 -15.15 -19.53 -3.69
N GLY A 260 -15.16 -18.33 -4.26
CA GLY A 260 -14.09 -17.82 -5.12
C GLY A 260 -12.76 -17.63 -4.40
N LEU A 261 -12.79 -17.16 -3.14
CA LEU A 261 -11.58 -17.06 -2.31
C LEU A 261 -11.05 -18.44 -1.89
N ARG A 262 -11.95 -19.36 -1.53
CA ARG A 262 -11.59 -20.71 -1.04
C ARG A 262 -11.09 -21.62 -2.16
N ASP A 263 -11.61 -21.48 -3.38
CA ASP A 263 -11.30 -22.32 -4.55
C ASP A 263 -10.05 -21.84 -5.29
N GLY A 264 -8.87 -22.11 -4.71
CA GLY A 264 -7.60 -21.85 -5.39
C GLY A 264 -7.08 -20.41 -5.25
N GLY A 265 -7.74 -19.55 -4.49
CA GLY A 265 -7.40 -18.12 -4.39
C GLY A 265 -6.01 -17.88 -3.80
N TYR A 266 -5.21 -17.05 -4.48
CA TYR A 266 -3.92 -16.57 -3.96
C TYR A 266 -3.99 -15.13 -3.42
N SER A 267 -4.51 -14.20 -4.23
CA SER A 267 -4.68 -12.78 -3.90
C SER A 267 -6.14 -12.50 -3.58
N ASP A 268 -6.41 -12.05 -2.36
CA ASP A 268 -7.75 -11.64 -1.91
C ASP A 268 -8.26 -10.44 -2.71
N ASP A 269 -7.43 -9.41 -2.83
CA ASP A 269 -7.77 -8.18 -3.54
C ASP A 269 -8.09 -8.38 -5.03
N MET A 270 -7.25 -9.07 -5.80
CA MET A 270 -7.53 -9.29 -7.23
C MET A 270 -8.73 -10.21 -7.43
N THR A 271 -8.94 -11.18 -6.55
CA THR A 271 -10.11 -12.06 -6.61
C THR A 271 -11.39 -11.27 -6.35
N LEU A 272 -11.40 -10.45 -5.29
CA LEU A 272 -12.54 -9.60 -4.92
C LEU A 272 -12.80 -8.49 -5.95
N ALA A 273 -11.75 -7.88 -6.51
CA ALA A 273 -11.87 -6.90 -7.59
C ALA A 273 -12.48 -7.54 -8.85
N ALA A 274 -12.09 -8.77 -9.19
CA ALA A 274 -12.67 -9.51 -10.30
C ALA A 274 -14.14 -9.87 -10.06
N ILE A 275 -14.51 -10.29 -8.85
CA ILE A 275 -15.91 -10.54 -8.45
C ILE A 275 -16.72 -9.25 -8.57
N ALA A 276 -16.20 -8.13 -8.05
CA ALA A 276 -16.85 -6.84 -8.15
C ALA A 276 -17.06 -6.42 -9.61
N GLY A 277 -16.04 -6.57 -10.46
CA GLY A 277 -16.14 -6.29 -11.90
C GLY A 277 -17.18 -7.16 -12.61
N ALA A 278 -17.17 -8.47 -12.36
CA ALA A 278 -18.09 -9.43 -12.96
C ALA A 278 -19.56 -9.14 -12.61
N HIS A 279 -19.80 -8.68 -11.38
CA HIS A 279 -21.14 -8.36 -10.87
C HIS A 279 -21.47 -6.86 -10.90
N LYS A 280 -20.62 -6.03 -11.54
CA LYS A 280 -20.76 -4.56 -11.65
C LYS A 280 -20.98 -3.87 -10.30
N ARG A 281 -20.32 -4.37 -9.26
CA ARG A 281 -20.39 -3.86 -7.90
C ARG A 281 -19.44 -2.70 -7.67
N LEU A 282 -19.80 -1.85 -6.71
CA LEU A 282 -19.09 -0.61 -6.43
C LEU A 282 -17.94 -0.85 -5.45
N ILE A 283 -16.72 -0.49 -5.87
CA ILE A 283 -15.56 -0.34 -4.98
C ILE A 283 -15.33 1.14 -4.75
N THR A 284 -15.12 1.56 -3.50
CA THR A 284 -14.76 2.95 -3.18
C THR A 284 -13.52 3.04 -2.30
N SER A 285 -12.82 4.17 -2.39
CA SER A 285 -11.68 4.51 -1.55
C SER A 285 -11.89 5.95 -1.05
N PRO A 286 -12.27 6.14 0.23
CA PRO A 286 -12.49 7.48 0.76
C PRO A 286 -11.16 8.23 0.90
N PRO A 287 -11.13 9.57 0.73
CA PRO A 287 -9.89 10.35 0.77
C PRO A 287 -9.03 10.17 2.02
N VAL A 288 -9.66 9.87 3.16
CA VAL A 288 -9.01 9.69 4.46
C VAL A 288 -8.42 8.28 4.67
N ALA A 289 -8.70 7.33 3.78
CA ALA A 289 -8.18 5.95 3.86
C ALA A 289 -6.78 5.82 3.24
N VAL A 290 -5.83 6.59 3.78
CA VAL A 290 -4.40 6.50 3.49
C VAL A 290 -3.66 6.17 4.77
N PHE A 291 -2.86 5.10 4.76
CA PHE A 291 -2.27 4.56 6.00
C PHE A 291 -0.75 4.58 5.97
N PRO A 292 -0.09 5.18 6.97
CA PRO A 292 1.37 5.17 7.06
C PRO A 292 1.93 3.74 7.10
N HIS A 293 2.89 3.46 6.23
CA HIS A 293 3.52 2.15 6.09
C HIS A 293 5.06 2.30 6.06
N PRO A 294 5.73 2.21 7.22
CA PRO A 294 7.18 2.27 7.31
C PRO A 294 7.85 1.07 6.64
N LEU A 295 8.73 1.33 5.68
CA LEU A 295 9.50 0.28 5.01
C LEU A 295 10.84 0.03 5.70
N ALA A 296 11.26 -1.23 5.75
CA ALA A 296 12.52 -1.63 6.35
C ALA A 296 13.73 -0.89 5.75
N SER A 297 14.63 -0.46 6.64
CA SER A 297 15.84 0.29 6.27
C SER A 297 16.90 -0.56 5.57
N ASP A 298 16.82 -1.88 5.70
CA ASP A 298 17.85 -2.83 5.28
C ASP A 298 17.38 -3.84 4.22
N LEU A 299 16.47 -3.41 3.34
CA LEU A 299 15.96 -4.22 2.24
C LEU A 299 17.06 -4.59 1.22
N SER A 300 17.54 -5.83 1.33
CA SER A 300 18.44 -6.43 0.33
C SER A 300 17.74 -6.62 -1.01
N PHE A 301 18.50 -6.65 -2.10
CA PHE A 301 17.98 -6.93 -3.45
C PHE A 301 17.16 -8.23 -3.51
N GLY A 302 17.58 -9.31 -2.84
CA GLY A 302 16.83 -10.57 -2.85
C GLY A 302 15.43 -10.47 -2.23
N ARG A 303 15.28 -9.68 -1.16
CA ARG A 303 13.98 -9.40 -0.52
C ARG A 303 13.10 -8.54 -1.40
N TYR A 304 13.65 -7.47 -1.98
CA TYR A 304 12.95 -6.63 -2.94
C TYR A 304 12.54 -7.42 -4.20
N TRP A 305 13.42 -8.27 -4.73
CA TRP A 305 13.10 -9.15 -5.85
C TRP A 305 11.95 -10.08 -5.49
N ASN A 306 11.96 -10.72 -4.31
CA ASN A 306 10.84 -11.54 -3.86
C ASN A 306 9.54 -10.72 -3.72
N TYR A 307 9.62 -9.47 -3.27
CA TYR A 307 8.49 -8.56 -3.24
C TYR A 307 7.92 -8.28 -4.64
N LEU A 308 8.75 -7.82 -5.58
CA LEU A 308 8.32 -7.52 -6.96
C LEU A 308 7.78 -8.78 -7.66
N ARG A 309 8.34 -9.95 -7.33
CA ARG A 309 7.86 -11.26 -7.78
C ARG A 309 6.45 -11.53 -7.26
N LYS A 310 6.13 -11.26 -5.98
CA LYS A 310 4.77 -11.41 -5.45
C LYS A 310 3.79 -10.51 -6.19
N GLN A 311 4.17 -9.25 -6.41
CA GLN A 311 3.33 -8.28 -7.13
C GLN A 311 2.97 -8.72 -8.54
N THR A 312 3.94 -9.27 -9.28
CA THR A 312 3.68 -9.80 -10.63
C THR A 312 3.02 -11.19 -10.62
N PHE A 313 3.29 -12.00 -9.59
CA PHE A 313 2.72 -13.35 -9.44
C PHE A 313 1.22 -13.32 -9.19
N VAL A 314 0.73 -12.28 -8.51
CA VAL A 314 -0.70 -12.04 -8.31
C VAL A 314 -1.47 -12.04 -9.64
N LEU A 315 -0.88 -11.51 -10.72
CA LEU A 315 -1.50 -11.49 -12.05
C LEU A 315 -1.63 -12.90 -12.68
N GLU A 316 -0.89 -13.90 -12.21
CA GLU A 316 -1.03 -15.29 -12.66
C GLU A 316 -2.22 -15.99 -12.01
N SER A 317 -2.74 -15.48 -10.88
CA SER A 317 -3.90 -16.03 -10.19
C SER A 317 -5.21 -15.53 -10.82
N TYR A 318 -6.17 -16.42 -11.07
CA TYR A 318 -7.49 -16.04 -11.57
C TYR A 318 -8.55 -17.10 -11.25
N THR A 319 -9.79 -16.65 -11.11
CA THR A 319 -10.96 -17.52 -10.85
C THR A 319 -11.80 -17.77 -12.09
N THR A 320 -11.77 -16.86 -13.07
CA THR A 320 -12.59 -16.93 -14.30
C THR A 320 -11.77 -16.58 -15.54
N ARG A 321 -12.27 -16.95 -16.72
CA ARG A 321 -11.64 -16.61 -18.00
C ARG A 321 -11.59 -15.10 -18.24
N VAL A 322 -12.59 -14.35 -17.77
CA VAL A 322 -12.61 -12.88 -17.88
C VAL A 322 -11.51 -12.27 -17.01
N ASN A 323 -11.39 -12.72 -15.75
CA ASN A 323 -10.31 -12.32 -14.86
C ASN A 323 -8.93 -12.64 -15.47
N TRP A 324 -8.76 -13.83 -16.05
CA TRP A 324 -7.53 -14.19 -16.76
C TRP A 324 -7.19 -13.20 -17.89
N ILE A 325 -8.16 -12.86 -18.76
CA ILE A 325 -7.96 -11.88 -19.85
C ILE A 325 -7.57 -10.52 -19.27
N MET A 326 -8.25 -10.06 -18.22
CA MET A 326 -7.94 -8.78 -17.57
C MET A 326 -6.53 -8.77 -16.99
N ASN A 327 -6.12 -9.83 -16.29
CA ASN A 327 -4.78 -9.94 -15.74
C ASN A 327 -3.71 -10.02 -16.84
N ARG A 328 -3.99 -10.68 -17.97
CA ARG A 328 -3.09 -10.68 -19.15
C ARG A 328 -2.99 -9.31 -19.81
N ALA A 329 -4.09 -8.56 -19.86
CA ALA A 329 -4.09 -7.18 -20.35
C ALA A 329 -3.28 -6.26 -19.43
N LEU A 330 -3.47 -6.36 -18.10
CA LEU A 330 -2.68 -5.62 -17.10
C LEU A 330 -1.21 -5.97 -17.18
N PHE A 331 -0.87 -7.27 -17.24
CA PHE A 331 0.50 -7.76 -17.44
C PHE A 331 1.16 -7.13 -18.66
N SER A 332 0.49 -7.19 -19.82
CA SER A 332 1.05 -6.73 -21.09
C SER A 332 1.19 -5.21 -21.12
N THR A 333 0.17 -4.51 -20.64
CA THR A 333 0.14 -3.05 -20.57
C THR A 333 1.22 -2.52 -19.63
N HIS A 334 1.37 -3.11 -18.44
CA HIS A 334 2.40 -2.70 -17.49
C HIS A 334 3.80 -2.97 -18.08
N CYS A 335 4.03 -4.14 -18.69
CA CYS A 335 5.32 -4.41 -19.35
C CYS A 335 5.65 -3.40 -20.45
N TYR A 336 4.66 -3.06 -21.27
CA TYR A 336 4.82 -2.07 -22.35
C TYR A 336 5.10 -0.67 -21.80
N LEU A 337 4.34 -0.21 -20.80
CA LEU A 337 4.52 1.11 -20.19
C LEU A 337 5.85 1.21 -19.45
N SER A 338 6.27 0.18 -18.73
CA SER A 338 7.55 0.19 -18.02
C SER A 338 8.76 0.33 -18.93
N TRP A 339 8.81 -0.41 -20.05
CA TRP A 339 9.92 -0.25 -21.00
C TRP A 339 9.74 0.97 -21.91
N GLY A 340 8.51 1.40 -22.18
CA GLY A 340 8.23 2.69 -22.81
C GLY A 340 8.71 3.86 -21.97
N PHE A 341 8.71 3.72 -20.65
CA PHE A 341 9.29 4.68 -19.70
C PHE A 341 10.83 4.62 -19.69
N VAL A 342 11.42 3.42 -19.57
CA VAL A 342 12.89 3.25 -19.41
C VAL A 342 13.68 3.52 -20.69
N ALA A 343 13.18 3.11 -21.87
CA ALA A 343 13.91 3.23 -23.13
C ALA A 343 14.37 4.67 -23.46
N PRO A 344 13.54 5.72 -23.31
CA PRO A 344 13.97 7.12 -23.47
C PRO A 344 15.19 7.52 -22.62
N TYR A 345 15.34 6.99 -21.40
CA TYR A 345 16.50 7.29 -20.55
C TYR A 345 17.77 6.63 -21.07
N VAL A 346 17.66 5.39 -21.57
CA VAL A 346 18.78 4.70 -22.24
C VAL A 346 19.21 5.48 -23.49
N MET A 347 18.24 5.93 -24.29
CA MET A 347 18.48 6.73 -25.49
C MET A 347 19.12 8.08 -25.17
N SER A 348 18.61 8.77 -24.14
CA SER A 348 19.16 10.03 -23.63
C SER A 348 20.60 9.89 -23.14
N GLY A 349 20.93 8.79 -22.44
CA GLY A 349 22.30 8.49 -22.04
C GLY A 349 23.25 8.37 -23.24
N ILE A 350 22.81 7.76 -24.32
CA ILE A 350 23.56 7.67 -25.59
C ILE A 350 23.72 9.04 -26.25
N HIS A 351 22.66 9.86 -26.29
CA HIS A 351 22.73 11.22 -26.84
C HIS A 351 23.71 12.11 -26.06
N VAL A 352 23.63 12.11 -24.72
CA VAL A 352 24.53 12.89 -23.85
C VAL A 352 25.96 12.42 -23.99
N THR A 353 26.20 11.10 -23.98
CA THR A 353 27.56 10.54 -24.15
C THR A 353 28.14 10.88 -25.52
N ALA A 354 27.32 10.83 -26.58
CA ALA A 354 27.75 11.24 -27.92
C ALA A 354 28.13 12.73 -27.97
N ALA A 355 27.31 13.60 -27.39
CA ALA A 355 27.59 15.04 -27.33
C ALA A 355 28.89 15.35 -26.55
N LEU A 356 29.07 14.74 -25.38
CA LEU A 356 30.30 14.88 -24.59
C LEU A 356 31.53 14.40 -25.36
N ARG A 357 31.43 13.27 -26.07
CA ARG A 357 32.53 12.74 -26.90
C ARG A 357 32.91 13.69 -28.04
N LEU A 358 31.95 14.35 -28.68
CA LEU A 358 32.23 15.36 -29.71
C LEU A 358 32.91 16.60 -29.13
N TYR A 359 32.42 17.08 -27.98
CA TYR A 359 32.99 18.23 -27.29
C TYR A 359 34.45 17.99 -26.90
N PHE A 360 34.76 16.85 -26.27
CA PHE A 360 36.12 16.56 -25.81
C PHE A 360 37.12 16.18 -26.92
N LYS A 361 36.65 15.65 -28.06
CA LYS A 361 37.54 15.21 -29.16
C LYS A 361 37.66 16.22 -30.32
N GLY A 362 36.96 17.35 -30.26
CA GLY A 362 37.13 18.45 -31.22
C GLY A 362 36.74 18.10 -32.66
N TYR A 363 35.80 17.18 -32.87
CA TYR A 363 35.34 16.81 -34.21
C TYR A 363 34.63 17.99 -34.92
N SER A 364 34.84 18.14 -36.24
CA SER A 364 34.35 19.28 -37.04
C SER A 364 32.82 19.34 -37.23
N PHE A 365 32.32 20.57 -37.40
CA PHE A 365 30.92 21.05 -37.40
C PHE A 365 29.90 20.28 -38.28
N GLY A 366 30.32 19.53 -39.30
CA GLY A 366 29.41 18.75 -40.17
C GLY A 366 28.69 17.58 -39.46
N ALA A 367 29.20 17.14 -38.31
CA ALA A 367 28.58 16.14 -37.44
C ALA A 367 27.70 16.75 -36.31
N ALA A 368 27.54 18.08 -36.25
CA ALA A 368 26.97 18.81 -35.11
C ALA A 368 25.43 18.94 -35.10
N ALA A 369 24.75 18.80 -36.24
CA ALA A 369 23.28 18.87 -36.29
C ALA A 369 22.59 17.73 -35.52
N LEU A 370 23.20 16.54 -35.52
CA LEU A 370 22.66 15.35 -34.88
C LEU A 370 22.74 15.38 -33.34
N PRO A 371 23.85 15.82 -32.71
CA PRO A 371 23.93 16.12 -31.28
C PRO A 371 22.88 17.14 -30.83
N CYS A 372 22.58 18.17 -31.63
CA CYS A 372 21.58 19.17 -31.25
C CYS A 372 20.18 18.55 -31.10
N THR A 373 19.75 17.71 -32.03
CA THR A 373 18.46 17.01 -31.92
C THR A 373 18.44 16.04 -30.74
N GLY A 374 19.48 15.22 -30.58
CA GLY A 374 19.55 14.26 -29.48
C GLY A 374 19.59 14.92 -28.09
N LEU A 375 20.33 16.03 -27.95
CA LEU A 375 20.37 16.82 -26.72
C LEU A 375 19.03 17.51 -26.44
N LEU A 376 18.32 17.98 -27.48
CA LEU A 376 16.98 18.54 -27.32
C LEU A 376 16.02 17.49 -26.77
N LEU A 377 16.05 16.26 -27.30
CA LEU A 377 15.23 15.15 -26.80
C LEU A 377 15.58 14.78 -25.36
N ALA A 378 16.88 14.69 -25.03
CA ALA A 378 17.34 14.44 -23.66
C ALA A 378 16.91 15.58 -22.71
N GLY A 379 16.96 16.84 -23.17
CA GLY A 379 16.49 18.00 -22.43
C GLY A 379 14.98 17.97 -22.20
N SER A 380 14.19 17.61 -23.21
CA SER A 380 12.74 17.42 -23.08
C SER A 380 12.39 16.31 -22.09
N LEU A 381 13.10 15.18 -22.13
CA LEU A 381 12.92 14.10 -21.14
C LEU A 381 13.23 14.61 -19.73
N ALA A 382 14.33 15.34 -19.55
CA ALA A 382 14.72 15.89 -18.26
C ALA A 382 13.65 16.87 -17.73
N THR A 383 13.08 17.73 -18.59
CA THR A 383 11.97 18.61 -18.20
C THR A 383 10.73 17.80 -17.78
N CYS A 384 10.34 16.78 -18.55
CA CYS A 384 9.20 15.92 -18.21
C CYS A 384 9.43 15.19 -16.87
N THR A 385 10.64 14.68 -16.66
CA THR A 385 11.04 14.00 -15.42
C THR A 385 10.98 14.94 -14.21
N VAL A 386 11.41 16.20 -14.36
CA VAL A 386 11.31 17.20 -13.28
C VAL A 386 9.85 17.49 -12.94
N ILE A 387 8.98 17.65 -13.95
CA ILE A 387 7.54 17.87 -13.73
C ILE A 387 6.91 16.67 -13.01
N GLU A 388 7.27 15.46 -13.43
CA GLU A 388 6.85 14.20 -12.83
C GLU A 388 7.26 14.09 -11.35
N LEU A 389 8.55 14.27 -11.05
CA LEU A 389 9.08 14.21 -9.68
C LEU A 389 8.49 15.31 -8.78
N LEU A 390 8.27 16.52 -9.30
CA LEU A 390 7.62 17.60 -8.55
C LEU A 390 6.16 17.26 -8.21
N SER A 391 5.44 16.63 -9.16
CA SER A 391 4.06 16.21 -8.93
C SER A 391 3.98 15.08 -7.89
N MET A 392 4.86 14.09 -8.01
CA MET A 392 5.01 13.01 -7.03
C MET A 392 5.31 13.57 -5.64
N TRP A 393 6.33 14.44 -5.52
CA TRP A 393 6.67 15.11 -4.26
C TRP A 393 5.48 15.88 -3.67
N ASN A 394 4.74 16.60 -4.50
CA ASN A 394 3.57 17.34 -4.04
C ASN A 394 2.49 16.40 -3.50
N LEU A 395 2.19 15.30 -4.19
CA LEU A 395 1.26 14.29 -3.68
C LEU A 395 1.73 13.73 -2.35
N THR A 396 2.94 13.17 -2.26
CA THR A 396 3.45 12.54 -1.03
C THR A 396 3.46 13.55 0.14
N ARG A 397 3.74 14.83 -0.12
CA ARG A 397 3.68 15.90 0.90
C ARG A 397 2.27 16.11 1.42
N ILE A 398 1.28 16.13 0.53
CA ILE A 398 -0.14 16.27 0.89
C ILE A 398 -0.61 15.04 1.66
N GLU A 399 -0.20 13.83 1.28
CA GLU A 399 -0.54 12.59 1.97
C GLU A 399 0.04 12.54 3.39
N VAL A 400 1.32 12.89 3.54
CA VAL A 400 1.97 13.05 4.85
C VAL A 400 1.23 14.08 5.72
N GLN A 401 0.83 15.22 5.14
CA GLN A 401 0.07 16.23 5.87
C GLN A 401 -1.31 15.71 6.29
N LEU A 402 -2.00 14.98 5.42
CA LEU A 402 -3.29 14.38 5.73
C LEU A 402 -3.16 13.37 6.86
N CYS A 403 -2.20 12.44 6.79
CA CYS A 403 -1.94 11.47 7.85
C CYS A 403 -1.63 12.14 9.20
N ASN A 404 -0.90 13.26 9.22
CA ASN A 404 -0.63 14.01 10.45
C ASN A 404 -1.88 14.67 11.03
N LEU A 405 -2.80 15.16 10.18
CA LEU A 405 -4.08 15.70 10.64
C LEU A 405 -5.01 14.60 11.15
N LEU A 406 -4.99 13.43 10.52
CA LEU A 406 -5.80 12.28 10.92
C LEU A 406 -5.29 11.58 12.18
N SER A 407 -4.08 11.88 12.65
CA SER A 407 -3.48 11.29 13.86
C SER A 407 -2.69 12.31 14.67
N PRO A 408 -3.37 13.28 15.30
CA PRO A 408 -2.73 14.39 16.00
C PRO A 408 -1.85 13.96 17.18
N GLU A 409 -2.15 12.82 17.79
CA GLU A 409 -1.38 12.27 18.92
C GLU A 409 -0.16 11.42 18.49
N ALA A 410 -0.08 11.05 17.22
CA ALA A 410 1.03 10.25 16.70
C ALA A 410 2.25 11.15 16.41
N PRO A 411 3.49 10.60 16.46
CA PRO A 411 4.66 11.33 16.01
C PRO A 411 4.48 11.82 14.56
N PRO A 412 4.74 13.11 14.27
CA PRO A 412 4.49 13.67 12.96
C PRO A 412 5.39 13.02 11.92
N LEU A 413 4.77 12.59 10.83
CA LEU A 413 5.44 12.13 9.63
C LEU A 413 6.10 13.29 8.91
N SER A 414 7.24 13.03 8.27
CA SER A 414 8.01 14.03 7.54
C SER A 414 8.66 13.42 6.30
N LEU A 415 8.77 14.23 5.25
CA LEU A 415 9.51 13.91 4.03
C LEU A 415 11.02 14.18 4.16
N ALA A 416 11.50 14.71 5.29
CA ALA A 416 12.89 15.11 5.45
C ALA A 416 13.88 13.94 5.26
N SER A 417 13.45 12.70 5.47
CA SER A 417 14.25 11.49 5.26
C SER A 417 14.29 11.00 3.81
N TYR A 418 13.49 11.58 2.91
CA TYR A 418 13.39 11.13 1.52
C TYR A 418 14.60 11.63 0.71
N ASN A 419 15.17 10.71 -0.06
CA ASN A 419 16.22 10.99 -1.01
C ASN A 419 15.64 10.93 -2.43
N TRP A 420 15.35 12.10 -2.99
CA TRP A 420 14.74 12.24 -4.32
C TRP A 420 15.64 11.76 -5.47
N CYS A 421 16.95 11.66 -5.25
CA CYS A 421 17.85 11.00 -6.21
C CYS A 421 17.62 9.47 -6.20
N LEU A 422 17.43 8.87 -5.02
CA LEU A 422 17.11 7.45 -4.91
C LEU A 422 15.70 7.11 -5.43
N VAL A 423 14.72 8.01 -5.24
CA VAL A 423 13.39 7.95 -5.88
C VAL A 423 13.55 7.80 -7.39
N PHE A 424 14.25 8.74 -8.04
CA PHE A 424 14.47 8.68 -9.48
C PHE A 424 15.20 7.40 -9.94
N ILE A 425 16.24 6.98 -9.22
CA ILE A 425 16.95 5.73 -9.53
C ILE A 425 16.01 4.52 -9.37
N ALA A 426 15.20 4.49 -8.31
CA ALA A 426 14.25 3.43 -8.05
C ALA A 426 13.17 3.35 -9.14
N MET A 427 12.68 4.48 -9.66
CA MET A 427 11.73 4.50 -10.77
C MET A 427 12.28 3.76 -12.00
N LEU A 428 13.54 4.02 -12.35
CA LEU A 428 14.19 3.35 -13.49
C LEU A 428 14.44 1.86 -13.21
N VAL A 429 14.91 1.53 -12.00
CA VAL A 429 15.21 0.15 -11.61
C VAL A 429 13.95 -0.70 -11.57
N ASP A 430 12.88 -0.21 -10.94
CA ASP A 430 11.64 -0.96 -10.78
C ASP A 430 10.97 -1.22 -12.13
N ASN A 431 10.85 -0.18 -12.98
CA ASN A 431 10.30 -0.34 -14.33
C ASN A 431 11.19 -1.22 -15.24
N PHE A 432 12.51 -1.16 -15.10
CA PHE A 432 13.39 -2.05 -15.85
C PHE A 432 13.18 -3.52 -15.44
N LEU A 433 13.07 -3.78 -14.14
CA LEU A 433 12.95 -5.12 -13.58
C LEU A 433 11.55 -5.71 -13.69
N TYR A 434 10.50 -4.88 -13.79
CA TYR A 434 9.11 -5.33 -13.80
C TYR A 434 8.85 -6.41 -14.87
N PRO A 435 9.18 -6.22 -16.18
CA PRO A 435 8.90 -7.26 -17.17
C PRO A 435 9.72 -8.53 -16.97
N ILE A 436 10.94 -8.40 -16.46
CA ILE A 436 11.78 -9.56 -16.14
C ILE A 436 11.13 -10.37 -15.02
N SER A 437 10.64 -9.69 -13.98
CA SER A 437 9.91 -10.31 -12.88
C SER A 437 8.61 -10.95 -13.35
N ALA A 438 7.85 -10.26 -14.19
CA ALA A 438 6.57 -10.70 -14.74
C ALA A 438 6.73 -11.95 -15.62
N MET A 439 7.68 -11.95 -16.56
CA MET A 439 8.01 -13.11 -17.38
C MET A 439 8.46 -14.29 -16.51
N ARG A 440 9.30 -14.04 -15.50
CA ARG A 440 9.70 -15.07 -14.54
C ARG A 440 8.48 -15.64 -13.79
N SER A 441 7.41 -14.85 -13.57
CA SER A 441 6.23 -15.25 -12.78
C SER A 441 5.39 -16.19 -13.61
N HIS A 442 5.17 -15.78 -14.84
CA HIS A 442 4.50 -16.55 -15.86
C HIS A 442 5.12 -17.94 -16.08
N PHE A 443 6.44 -18.05 -16.20
CA PHE A 443 7.06 -19.35 -16.48
C PHE A 443 7.22 -20.26 -15.25
N SER A 444 7.33 -19.70 -14.05
CA SER A 444 7.64 -20.52 -12.87
C SER A 444 6.43 -21.00 -12.09
N GLN A 445 5.30 -20.29 -12.20
CA GLN A 445 4.04 -20.63 -11.54
C GLN A 445 4.22 -21.01 -10.05
N SER A 446 5.22 -20.41 -9.39
CA SER A 446 5.48 -20.59 -7.97
C SER A 446 6.08 -19.35 -7.31
N ILE A 447 5.77 -19.15 -6.04
CA ILE A 447 6.25 -18.04 -5.22
C ILE A 447 6.41 -18.48 -3.77
N ASN A 448 7.41 -17.93 -3.07
CA ASN A 448 7.53 -18.05 -1.62
C ASN A 448 7.00 -16.77 -0.98
N TRP A 449 6.06 -16.92 -0.06
CA TRP A 449 5.54 -15.83 0.75
C TRP A 449 5.55 -16.25 2.21
N SER A 450 6.34 -15.54 3.01
CA SER A 450 6.48 -15.75 4.45
C SER A 450 6.80 -17.20 4.85
N GLY A 451 7.63 -17.89 4.05
CA GLY A 451 8.06 -19.28 4.31
C GLY A 451 7.12 -20.35 3.75
N ILE A 452 6.00 -19.96 3.14
CA ILE A 452 5.07 -20.87 2.46
C ILE A 452 5.28 -20.72 0.96
N ARG A 453 5.55 -21.83 0.27
CA ARG A 453 5.66 -21.84 -1.19
C ARG A 453 4.34 -22.28 -1.80
N TYR A 454 3.77 -21.41 -2.63
CA TYR A 454 2.55 -21.66 -3.38
C TYR A 454 2.89 -22.00 -4.82
N HIS A 455 2.19 -22.98 -5.39
CA HIS A 455 2.26 -23.32 -6.79
C HIS A 455 0.89 -23.16 -7.44
N LEU A 456 0.86 -22.45 -8.56
CA LEU A 456 -0.34 -22.27 -9.35
C LEU A 456 -0.43 -23.34 -10.45
N LYS A 457 -1.66 -23.77 -10.73
CA LYS A 457 -2.03 -24.51 -11.93
C LYS A 457 -3.39 -23.96 -12.37
N ASP A 458 -3.50 -23.59 -13.65
CA ASP A 458 -4.73 -23.03 -14.21
C ASP A 458 -5.27 -21.82 -13.41
N GLY A 459 -4.35 -20.96 -12.95
CA GLY A 459 -4.67 -19.75 -12.19
C GLY A 459 -5.01 -19.96 -10.72
N LYS A 460 -4.96 -21.20 -10.24
CA LYS A 460 -5.38 -21.59 -8.89
C LYS A 460 -4.24 -22.24 -8.12
N ILE A 461 -4.22 -22.07 -6.81
CA ILE A 461 -3.31 -22.80 -5.93
C ILE A 461 -3.62 -24.29 -6.04
N ASN A 462 -2.64 -25.06 -6.49
CA ASN A 462 -2.72 -26.51 -6.67
C ASN A 462 -1.78 -27.26 -5.72
N LYS A 463 -0.72 -26.60 -5.23
CA LYS A 463 0.20 -27.19 -4.24
C LYS A 463 0.70 -26.13 -3.28
N ILE A 464 0.76 -26.49 -2.00
CA ILE A 464 1.29 -25.66 -0.92
C ILE A 464 2.42 -26.44 -0.24
N GLU A 465 3.64 -25.92 -0.30
CA GLU A 465 4.80 -26.49 0.37
C GLU A 465 5.16 -25.61 1.57
N ARG A 466 5.21 -26.21 2.76
CA ARG A 466 5.64 -25.55 4.01
C ARG A 466 6.99 -26.13 4.41
N SER A 467 8.02 -25.30 4.48
CA SER A 467 9.31 -25.76 4.97
C SER A 467 9.20 -26.12 6.45
N LYS A 468 9.76 -27.26 6.87
CA LYS A 468 9.90 -27.64 8.29
C LYS A 468 11.00 -26.84 9.01
N GLU A 469 11.87 -26.18 8.25
CA GLU A 469 12.85 -25.26 8.81
C GLU A 469 12.16 -23.96 9.22
N LYS A 470 12.55 -23.40 10.37
CA LYS A 470 12.09 -22.07 10.84
C LYS A 470 12.11 -21.14 9.64
N GLY A 471 10.94 -20.67 9.20
CA GLY A 471 10.79 -19.75 8.06
C GLY A 471 11.70 -18.52 8.23
N PRO A 472 11.80 -17.66 7.20
CA PRO A 472 12.66 -16.49 7.31
C PRO A 472 12.36 -15.75 8.62
N LYS A 473 13.42 -15.46 9.41
CA LYS A 473 13.29 -14.80 10.73
C LYS A 473 12.56 -13.44 10.66
N PHE A 474 12.43 -12.89 9.46
CA PHE A 474 11.83 -11.60 9.15
C PHE A 474 10.84 -11.75 8.00
N THR A 475 9.75 -10.98 8.03
CA THR A 475 8.84 -10.86 6.89
C THR A 475 9.58 -10.19 5.71
N ASP A 476 9.09 -10.37 4.49
CA ASP A 476 9.74 -9.78 3.29
C ASP A 476 9.91 -8.26 3.41
N LEU A 477 9.05 -7.59 4.19
CA LEU A 477 9.03 -6.14 4.44
C LEU A 477 9.57 -5.72 5.82
N GLY A 478 9.77 -6.64 6.77
CA GLY A 478 10.21 -6.34 8.14
C GLY A 478 11.72 -6.12 8.30
N GLY A 479 12.15 -5.14 9.10
CA GLY A 479 13.57 -4.85 9.32
C GLY A 479 14.32 -5.94 10.07
N LYS A 480 15.64 -6.05 9.88
CA LYS A 480 16.49 -7.00 10.65
C LYS A 480 16.71 -6.62 12.12
N HIS A 481 16.43 -5.38 12.51
CA HIS A 481 16.75 -4.86 13.84
C HIS A 481 15.52 -4.79 14.75
N LEU A 482 15.12 -5.95 15.28
CA LEU A 482 14.35 -5.98 16.53
C LEU A 482 15.27 -5.45 17.65
N TYR A 483 15.07 -4.20 18.04
CA TYR A 483 15.90 -3.41 18.95
C TYR A 483 17.28 -3.02 18.39
N GLY A 484 17.40 -1.78 17.95
CA GLY A 484 18.69 -1.10 17.89
C GLY A 484 19.31 -1.07 19.29
N LYS A 485 20.39 -1.83 19.49
CA LYS A 485 21.36 -1.61 20.55
C LYS A 485 21.97 -0.21 20.38
N LYS A 486 21.32 0.80 20.95
CA LYS A 486 21.96 2.01 21.48
C LYS A 486 21.36 2.24 22.86
N GLY A 487 22.21 2.13 23.88
CA GLY A 487 21.80 2.11 25.28
C GLY A 487 20.96 3.33 25.63
N ALA A 488 19.73 3.08 26.07
CA ALA A 488 19.03 3.99 26.95
C ALA A 488 19.54 3.71 28.39
N PRO A 489 19.91 4.74 29.17
CA PRO A 489 20.30 4.53 30.55
C PRO A 489 19.10 3.98 31.32
N ASN A 490 19.38 2.93 32.08
CA ASN A 490 18.43 2.30 32.98
C ASN A 490 17.98 3.30 34.06
N ASN A 491 16.71 3.18 34.44
CA ASN A 491 16.03 3.81 35.58
C ASN A 491 15.49 5.24 35.43
N GLY A 492 14.15 5.33 35.43
CA GLY A 492 13.46 6.46 36.09
C GLY A 492 12.68 7.45 35.22
N SER A 493 11.82 7.03 34.28
CA SER A 493 10.80 7.97 33.74
C SER A 493 9.48 7.38 33.21
N PHE A 494 9.25 6.07 33.32
CA PHE A 494 8.02 5.45 32.81
C PHE A 494 6.76 5.80 33.63
N LEU A 495 6.90 5.97 34.95
CA LEU A 495 5.79 6.34 35.84
C LEU A 495 5.37 7.82 35.73
N ARG A 496 6.21 8.69 35.18
CA ARG A 496 5.92 10.13 35.07
C ARG A 496 5.02 10.49 33.88
N TYR A 497 4.93 9.59 32.90
CA TYR A 497 4.02 9.73 31.75
C TYR A 497 2.61 9.26 32.09
N LEU A 498 2.49 8.19 32.89
CA LEU A 498 1.20 7.64 33.37
C LEU A 498 0.49 8.60 34.36
N SER A 499 1.22 9.29 35.24
CA SER A 499 0.58 10.17 36.22
C SER A 499 -0.02 11.45 35.63
N ARG A 500 0.44 11.90 34.45
CA ARG A 500 -0.12 13.08 33.79
C ARG A 500 -1.43 12.79 33.04
N SER A 501 -1.61 11.58 32.54
CA SER A 501 -2.81 11.21 31.77
C SER A 501 -4.01 10.91 32.68
N PHE A 502 -3.79 10.39 33.89
CA PHE A 502 -4.88 10.09 34.83
C PHE A 502 -5.32 11.27 35.72
N VAL A 503 -4.44 12.25 35.99
CA VAL A 503 -4.76 13.36 36.91
C VAL A 503 -5.66 14.43 36.25
N HIS A 504 -5.75 14.49 34.92
CA HIS A 504 -6.70 15.39 34.23
C HIS A 504 -8.13 14.83 34.09
N TRP A 505 -8.37 13.59 34.51
CA TRP A 505 -9.68 12.96 34.38
C TRP A 505 -10.57 13.08 35.63
N ARG A 506 -10.05 13.62 36.73
CA ARG A 506 -10.80 13.78 37.99
C ARG A 506 -10.60 15.14 38.65
N GLN A 507 -11.06 16.22 38.02
CA GLN A 507 -11.55 17.38 38.77
C GLN A 507 -12.74 18.04 38.05
N PRO A 508 -13.93 18.10 38.67
CA PRO A 508 -14.98 18.99 38.19
C PRO A 508 -14.57 20.44 38.49
N LYS A 509 -14.69 21.32 37.49
CA LYS A 509 -14.55 22.77 37.67
C LYS A 509 -15.59 23.26 38.68
N LYS A 510 -15.14 23.71 39.85
CA LYS A 510 -15.95 24.54 40.75
C LYS A 510 -15.87 26.00 40.28
N TYR A 511 -17.04 26.61 40.18
CA TYR A 511 -17.30 28.02 39.96
C TYR A 511 -16.91 28.91 41.16
N ASP A 512 -16.81 30.22 40.87
CA ASP A 512 -16.79 31.44 41.71
C ASP A 512 -15.52 31.69 42.55
N VAL A 513 -14.84 32.84 42.50
CA VAL A 513 -15.30 34.26 42.54
C VAL A 513 -14.55 35.15 41.54
#